data_AF-A0A7V1LLN0-F1
#
_entry.id   AF-A0A7V1LLN0-F1
#
_cell.length_a   1.000
_cell.length_b   1.000
_cell.length_c   1.000
_cell.angle_alpha   90.00
_cell.angle_beta   90.00
_cell.angle_gamma   90.00
#
_symmetry.space_group_name_H-M   'P 1'
#
loop_
_entity.id
_entity.type
_entity.pdbx_description
1 polymer ?
#
loop_
_entity_poly.entity_id
_entity_poly.type
_entity_poly.pdbx_seq_one_letter_code
_entity_poly.pdbx_strand_id
1 'polypeptide(L)'
;MTEIKLCQLEKALQHFDQPLELTAAEKDQMRQRKMKKHDVAIMLVHWFNASTWLLMLVTGAGLIVSGFYKFAPDFFINIVRGIFGSPGDLIEFHIWLGVLWIAVFMAYTIFGYRKYLRKLKIDGLRIETNDPFEKFKRFQCALFGNPALCLDKNDLLWLKIRVLGILGRSDEPLPPQGSFNAGQKLYGLLVALMTPVIMVTGLIMAFHLGPIWLIQWAIPFHFLAVGLVVSGLMIHVYMGAVFPEEKPAFFSMISGNVSELFLYKHHFNYWKERIVKQCEWRKQTEPDVRLTDLLPNSLAQKVLEKVEELGDVEEEQPVVESAPKPYWNPYLTGALLGLLMLFTFFMLGRGVGASSALARLGVFLENLLFPDYVLHNPAWSRYVAGGKSPLLNFMTFEVIGVIIGGYLAGRQGRRVKLEILKGPNISNGTRLFFSLFGGIFMGLGARIARGCTSGLALVGGATMTVGGWVFMITIFAVGFVGAYLLRRLWL
;
A
#
# COMPACT_ATOMS: atom_id res chain seq x y z
N MET A 1 35.86 -13.77 16.85
CA MET A 1 34.92 -12.73 16.36
C MET A 1 34.75 -11.56 17.32
N THR A 2 35.38 -11.60 18.50
CA THR A 2 35.33 -10.54 19.52
C THR A 2 35.76 -9.18 18.98
N GLU A 3 36.67 -9.13 18.00
CA GLU A 3 37.19 -7.87 17.42
C GLU A 3 36.44 -7.38 16.17
N ILE A 4 35.71 -8.24 15.45
CA ILE A 4 35.06 -7.86 14.17
C ILE A 4 33.73 -7.16 14.45
N LYS A 5 33.57 -5.87 14.15
CA LYS A 5 32.30 -5.15 14.26
C LYS A 5 31.26 -5.70 13.27
N LEU A 6 29.97 -5.67 13.63
CA LEU A 6 28.89 -6.14 12.74
C LEU A 6 28.86 -5.36 11.42
N CYS A 7 29.09 -4.04 11.48
CA CYS A 7 29.18 -3.17 10.31
C CYS A 7 30.34 -3.58 9.36
N GLN A 8 31.49 -3.99 9.92
CA GLN A 8 32.63 -4.48 9.11
C GLN A 8 32.27 -5.77 8.38
N LEU A 9 31.65 -6.72 9.08
CA LEU A 9 31.20 -7.97 8.47
C LEU A 9 30.17 -7.73 7.36
N GLU A 10 29.21 -6.83 7.60
CA GLU A 10 28.21 -6.47 6.60
C GLU A 10 28.84 -5.87 5.34
N LYS A 11 29.73 -4.88 5.49
CA LYS A 11 30.44 -4.27 4.35
C LYS A 11 31.35 -5.26 3.62
N ALA A 12 32.06 -6.12 4.35
CA ALA A 12 32.90 -7.16 3.76
C ALA A 12 32.08 -8.15 2.93
N LEU A 13 30.93 -8.61 3.43
CA LEU A 13 30.02 -9.48 2.69
C LEU A 13 29.39 -8.77 1.47
N GLN A 14 29.09 -7.47 1.58
CA GLN A 14 28.55 -6.68 0.47
C GLN A 14 29.54 -6.54 -0.69
N HIS A 15 30.86 -6.66 -0.46
CA HIS A 15 31.87 -6.64 -1.51
C HIS A 15 31.76 -7.82 -2.50
N PHE A 16 31.17 -8.93 -2.08
CA PHE A 16 30.95 -10.08 -2.96
C PHE A 16 29.60 -9.93 -3.67
N ASP A 17 29.64 -9.68 -4.97
CA ASP A 17 28.45 -9.59 -5.83
C ASP A 17 27.91 -10.98 -6.21
N GLN A 18 28.77 -11.98 -6.31
CA GLN A 18 28.41 -13.35 -6.68
C GLN A 18 28.91 -14.37 -5.65
N PRO A 19 28.23 -15.53 -5.52
CA PRO A 19 28.72 -16.63 -4.70
C PRO A 19 30.08 -17.11 -5.22
N LEU A 20 31.04 -17.23 -4.31
CA LEU A 20 32.36 -17.76 -4.60
C LEU A 20 32.30 -19.28 -4.77
N GLU A 21 33.24 -19.83 -5.54
CA GLU A 21 33.38 -21.28 -5.65
C GLU A 21 33.82 -21.89 -4.32
N LEU A 22 33.09 -22.93 -3.91
CA LEU A 22 33.32 -23.69 -2.68
C LEU A 22 33.83 -25.08 -3.03
N THR A 23 34.63 -25.66 -2.13
CA THR A 23 35.07 -27.06 -2.26
C THR A 23 33.88 -28.02 -2.13
N ALA A 24 34.04 -29.26 -2.61
CA ALA A 24 32.97 -30.27 -2.52
C ALA A 24 32.56 -30.55 -1.06
N ALA A 25 33.53 -30.63 -0.14
CA ALA A 25 33.28 -30.84 1.28
C ALA A 25 32.48 -29.69 1.91
N GLU A 26 32.81 -28.44 1.59
CA GLU A 26 32.08 -27.27 2.07
C GLU A 26 30.66 -27.20 1.50
N LYS A 27 30.49 -27.55 0.22
CA LYS A 27 29.17 -27.66 -0.43
C LYS A 27 28.31 -28.68 0.32
N ASP A 28 28.86 -29.84 0.70
CA ASP A 28 28.13 -30.86 1.45
C ASP A 28 27.81 -30.42 2.88
N GLN A 29 28.74 -29.74 3.56
CA GLN A 29 28.50 -29.17 4.88
C GLN A 29 27.33 -28.17 4.86
N MET A 30 27.32 -27.23 3.91
CA MET A 30 26.23 -26.26 3.75
C MET A 30 24.92 -26.90 3.27
N ARG A 31 24.98 -28.05 2.59
CA ARG A 31 23.77 -28.78 2.18
C ARG A 31 23.06 -29.39 3.40
N GLN A 32 23.82 -29.86 4.38
CA GLN A 32 23.29 -30.45 5.62
C GLN A 32 22.75 -29.38 6.57
N ARG A 33 23.40 -28.21 6.66
CA ARG A 33 22.94 -27.09 7.49
C ARG A 33 21.58 -26.57 7.01
N LYS A 34 20.62 -26.46 7.92
CA LYS A 34 19.27 -25.94 7.65
C LYS A 34 19.15 -24.51 8.17
N MET A 35 18.60 -23.64 7.33
CA MET A 35 18.29 -22.25 7.66
C MET A 35 16.79 -22.00 7.53
N LYS A 36 16.25 -21.28 8.51
CA LYS A 36 14.84 -20.87 8.51
C LYS A 36 14.59 -19.85 7.39
N LYS A 37 13.66 -20.18 6.49
CA LYS A 37 13.18 -19.29 5.41
C LYS A 37 11.78 -18.75 5.69
N HIS A 38 10.87 -19.57 6.20
CA HIS A 38 9.48 -19.18 6.44
C HIS A 38 9.08 -19.38 7.90
N ASP A 39 8.25 -18.46 8.40
CA ASP A 39 7.62 -18.59 9.71
C ASP A 39 6.37 -19.45 9.63
N VAL A 40 6.04 -20.16 10.72
CA VAL A 40 4.88 -21.06 10.81
C VAL A 40 3.58 -20.34 10.42
N ALA A 41 3.38 -19.10 10.88
CA ALA A 41 2.20 -18.31 10.55
C ALA A 41 2.07 -18.06 9.03
N ILE A 42 3.19 -17.81 8.33
CA ILE A 42 3.19 -17.58 6.88
C ILE A 42 2.85 -18.88 6.15
N MET A 43 3.40 -20.02 6.59
CA MET A 43 3.11 -21.32 6.01
C MET A 43 1.63 -21.70 6.16
N LEU A 44 1.06 -21.52 7.36
CA LEU A 44 -0.35 -21.81 7.62
C LEU A 44 -1.27 -20.97 6.75
N VAL A 45 -1.03 -19.65 6.67
CA VAL A 45 -1.84 -18.75 5.83
C VAL A 45 -1.68 -19.10 4.35
N HIS A 46 -0.49 -19.49 3.90
CA HIS A 46 -0.28 -19.94 2.53
C HIS A 46 -1.10 -21.19 2.20
N TRP A 47 -1.06 -22.22 3.03
CA TRP A 47 -1.79 -23.46 2.78
C TRP A 47 -3.30 -23.32 2.94
N PHE A 48 -3.75 -22.48 3.88
CA PHE A 48 -5.14 -22.03 3.92
C PHE A 48 -5.52 -21.39 2.59
N ASN A 49 -4.75 -20.40 2.14
CA ASN A 49 -5.01 -19.70 0.88
C ASN A 49 -5.03 -20.66 -0.32
N ALA A 50 -4.05 -21.56 -0.44
CA ALA A 50 -3.97 -22.52 -1.53
C ALA A 50 -5.20 -23.46 -1.56
N SER A 51 -5.61 -23.97 -0.40
CA SER A 51 -6.78 -24.85 -0.27
C SER A 51 -8.08 -24.12 -0.61
N THR A 52 -8.23 -22.90 -0.09
CA THR A 52 -9.40 -22.06 -0.39
C THR A 52 -9.47 -21.69 -1.86
N TRP A 53 -8.35 -21.28 -2.48
CA TRP A 53 -8.30 -20.97 -3.91
C TRP A 53 -8.65 -22.17 -4.77
N LEU A 54 -8.17 -23.38 -4.43
CA LEU A 54 -8.55 -24.60 -5.14
C LEU A 54 -10.08 -24.78 -5.14
N LEU A 55 -10.71 -24.66 -3.98
CA LEU A 55 -12.17 -24.77 -3.85
C LEU A 55 -12.91 -23.63 -4.57
N MET A 56 -12.44 -22.40 -4.45
CA MET A 56 -13.03 -21.22 -5.11
C MET A 56 -12.93 -21.33 -6.64
N LEU A 57 -11.82 -21.84 -7.18
CA LEU A 57 -11.66 -22.04 -8.62
C LEU A 57 -12.53 -23.18 -9.13
N VAL A 58 -12.63 -24.29 -8.38
CA VAL A 58 -13.52 -25.41 -8.75
C VAL A 58 -14.97 -24.95 -8.79
N THR A 59 -15.42 -24.25 -7.75
CA THR A 59 -16.80 -23.78 -7.63
C THR A 59 -17.10 -22.65 -8.61
N GLY A 60 -16.18 -21.70 -8.79
CA GLY A 60 -16.27 -20.62 -9.78
C GLY A 60 -16.36 -21.15 -11.21
N ALA A 61 -15.52 -22.13 -11.58
CA ALA A 61 -15.58 -22.76 -12.89
C ALA A 61 -16.91 -23.53 -13.12
N GLY A 62 -17.48 -24.13 -12.07
CA GLY A 62 -18.80 -24.79 -12.12
C GLY A 62 -19.99 -23.82 -12.23
N LEU A 63 -19.80 -22.55 -11.88
CA LEU A 63 -20.80 -21.48 -11.98
C LEU A 63 -20.79 -20.76 -13.34
N ILE A 64 -19.64 -20.72 -14.03
CA ILE A 64 -19.51 -20.07 -15.36
C ILE A 64 -20.17 -20.96 -16.41
N VAL A 65 -21.48 -20.75 -16.62
CA VAL A 65 -22.25 -21.43 -17.66
C VAL A 65 -22.87 -20.38 -18.57
N SER A 66 -22.26 -20.19 -19.74
CA SER A 66 -22.89 -19.46 -20.82
C SER A 66 -23.23 -20.40 -21.96
N GLY A 67 -24.34 -20.13 -22.68
CA GLY A 67 -24.76 -20.92 -23.82
C GLY A 67 -23.81 -20.86 -25.03
N PHE A 68 -22.89 -19.88 -25.06
CA PHE A 68 -21.98 -19.63 -26.18
C PHE A 68 -20.51 -19.92 -25.87
N TYR A 69 -20.10 -19.76 -24.60
CA TYR A 69 -18.74 -19.95 -24.12
C TYR A 69 -18.76 -20.77 -22.82
N LYS A 70 -18.30 -22.02 -22.90
CA LYS A 70 -18.11 -22.89 -21.74
C LYS A 70 -16.64 -22.85 -21.35
N PHE A 71 -16.35 -22.32 -20.16
CA PHE A 71 -14.97 -22.30 -19.66
C PHE A 71 -14.51 -23.69 -19.18
N ALA A 72 -15.42 -24.46 -18.59
CA ALA A 72 -15.18 -25.83 -18.16
C ALA A 72 -16.00 -26.85 -18.98
N PRO A 73 -15.50 -28.09 -19.17
CA PRO A 73 -16.25 -29.15 -19.84
C PRO A 73 -17.53 -29.52 -19.09
N ASP A 74 -18.54 -30.00 -19.82
CA ASP A 74 -19.85 -30.37 -19.24
C ASP A 74 -19.74 -31.46 -18.16
N PHE A 75 -18.84 -32.43 -18.32
CA PHE A 75 -18.63 -33.47 -17.31
C PHE A 75 -18.20 -32.85 -15.96
N PHE A 76 -17.32 -31.84 -15.99
CA PHE A 76 -16.83 -31.17 -14.79
C PHE A 76 -17.96 -30.38 -14.12
N ILE A 77 -18.72 -29.61 -14.91
CA ILE A 77 -19.86 -28.82 -14.42
C ILE A 77 -20.90 -29.75 -13.78
N ASN A 78 -21.20 -30.89 -14.39
CA ASN A 78 -22.14 -31.87 -13.88
C ASN A 78 -21.64 -32.52 -12.58
N ILE A 79 -20.35 -32.86 -12.48
CA ILE A 79 -19.76 -33.39 -11.24
C ILE A 79 -19.87 -32.36 -10.12
N VAL A 80 -19.41 -31.12 -10.35
CA VAL A 80 -19.42 -30.08 -9.31
C VAL A 80 -20.84 -29.77 -8.87
N ARG A 81 -21.78 -29.57 -9.81
CA ARG A 81 -23.19 -29.35 -9.46
C ARG A 81 -23.82 -30.55 -8.76
N GLY A 82 -23.43 -31.78 -9.13
CA GLY A 82 -23.87 -33.00 -8.48
C GLY A 82 -23.42 -33.09 -7.02
N ILE A 83 -22.20 -32.65 -6.70
CA ILE A 83 -21.67 -32.60 -5.31
C ILE A 83 -22.53 -31.65 -4.45
N PHE A 84 -22.92 -30.50 -4.99
CA PHE A 84 -23.68 -29.48 -4.26
C PHE A 84 -25.20 -29.64 -4.36
N GLY A 85 -25.70 -30.55 -5.20
CA GLY A 85 -27.13 -30.79 -5.41
C GLY A 85 -27.80 -29.77 -6.32
N SER A 86 -27.61 -28.47 -6.07
CA SER A 86 -28.18 -27.39 -6.88
C SER A 86 -27.19 -26.28 -7.23
N PRO A 87 -27.41 -25.51 -8.32
CA PRO A 87 -26.64 -24.31 -8.61
C PRO A 87 -26.75 -23.23 -7.51
N GLY A 88 -27.86 -23.21 -6.77
CA GLY A 88 -28.08 -22.30 -5.64
C GLY A 88 -27.16 -22.60 -4.47
N ASP A 89 -27.07 -23.87 -4.08
CA ASP A 89 -26.18 -24.31 -3.00
C ASP A 89 -24.70 -24.12 -3.38
N LEU A 90 -24.38 -24.33 -4.66
CA LEU A 90 -23.04 -24.10 -5.20
C LEU A 90 -22.62 -22.62 -5.10
N ILE A 91 -23.50 -21.68 -5.50
CA ILE A 91 -23.18 -20.25 -5.40
C ILE A 91 -23.13 -19.78 -3.95
N GLU A 92 -24.01 -20.30 -3.08
CA GLU A 92 -23.98 -19.98 -1.65
C GLU A 92 -22.67 -20.44 -1.00
N PHE A 93 -22.23 -21.66 -1.29
CA PHE A 93 -20.93 -22.15 -0.82
C PHE A 93 -19.77 -21.28 -1.32
N HIS A 94 -19.76 -20.90 -2.60
CA HIS A 94 -18.72 -20.03 -3.16
C HIS A 94 -18.68 -18.67 -2.45
N ILE A 95 -19.84 -18.08 -2.19
CA ILE A 95 -19.96 -16.80 -1.48
C ILE A 95 -19.41 -16.94 -0.06
N TRP A 96 -19.87 -17.90 0.73
CA TRP A 96 -19.47 -18.03 2.13
C TRP A 96 -18.02 -18.46 2.30
N LEU A 97 -17.49 -19.30 1.41
CA LEU A 97 -16.06 -19.61 1.37
C LEU A 97 -15.23 -18.35 1.05
N GLY A 98 -15.68 -17.52 0.10
CA GLY A 98 -15.06 -16.23 -0.19
C GLY A 98 -15.12 -15.25 0.97
N VAL A 99 -16.24 -15.18 1.71
CA VAL A 99 -16.39 -14.36 2.91
C VAL A 99 -15.46 -14.83 4.03
N LEU A 100 -15.37 -16.15 4.26
CA LEU A 100 -14.44 -16.73 5.22
C LEU A 100 -12.99 -16.39 4.86
N TRP A 101 -12.63 -16.53 3.58
CA TRP A 101 -11.32 -16.17 3.06
C TRP A 101 -10.99 -14.71 3.35
N ILE A 102 -11.92 -13.80 3.04
CA ILE A 102 -11.79 -12.37 3.32
C ILE A 102 -11.57 -12.12 4.81
N ALA A 103 -12.38 -12.74 5.67
CA ALA A 103 -12.29 -12.55 7.12
C ALA A 103 -10.93 -12.98 7.69
N VAL A 104 -10.46 -14.18 7.31
CA VAL A 104 -9.14 -14.70 7.73
C VAL A 104 -8.02 -13.81 7.21
N PHE A 105 -8.08 -13.39 5.94
CA PHE A 105 -7.05 -12.54 5.35
C PHE A 105 -7.03 -11.12 5.95
N MET A 106 -8.19 -10.54 6.23
CA MET A 106 -8.30 -9.26 6.94
C MET A 106 -7.75 -9.35 8.36
N ALA A 107 -8.09 -10.41 9.11
CA ALA A 107 -7.55 -10.62 10.45
C ALA A 107 -6.02 -10.73 10.42
N TYR A 108 -5.48 -11.53 9.50
CA TYR A 108 -4.04 -11.64 9.30
C TYR A 108 -3.41 -10.28 8.91
N THR A 109 -4.06 -9.52 8.04
CA THR A 109 -3.58 -8.22 7.59
C THR A 109 -3.59 -7.21 8.73
N ILE A 110 -4.65 -7.14 9.54
CA ILE A 110 -4.82 -6.17 10.63
C ILE A 110 -3.89 -6.50 11.82
N PHE A 111 -3.96 -7.73 12.33
CA PHE A 111 -3.20 -8.14 13.52
C PHE A 111 -1.75 -8.50 13.19
N GLY A 112 -1.50 -9.02 11.99
CA GLY A 112 -0.18 -9.38 11.50
C GLY A 112 0.57 -8.26 10.79
N TYR A 113 -0.06 -7.09 10.56
CA TYR A 113 0.51 -6.01 9.74
C TYR A 113 1.93 -5.66 10.14
N ARG A 114 2.16 -5.36 11.42
CA ARG A 114 3.45 -4.89 11.93
C ARG A 114 4.51 -5.99 12.02
N LYS A 115 4.09 -7.26 12.10
CA LYS A 115 4.99 -8.39 12.33
C LYS A 115 5.40 -9.07 11.02
N TYR A 116 4.48 -9.20 10.08
CA TYR A 116 4.67 -10.01 8.87
C TYR A 116 4.66 -9.20 7.57
N LEU A 117 3.84 -8.15 7.48
CA LEU A 117 3.68 -7.37 6.24
C LEU A 117 4.59 -6.14 6.19
N ARG A 118 4.70 -5.39 7.28
CA ARG A 118 5.47 -4.15 7.35
C ARG A 118 6.79 -4.36 8.08
N LYS A 119 7.86 -4.61 7.32
CA LYS A 119 9.23 -4.77 7.83
C LYS A 119 10.03 -3.46 7.85
N LEU A 120 9.55 -2.40 7.16
CA LEU A 120 10.18 -1.07 7.19
C LEU A 120 9.50 -0.12 8.20
N LYS A 121 10.30 0.54 9.06
CA LYS A 121 9.87 1.76 9.77
C LYS A 121 9.88 2.92 8.76
N ILE A 122 8.84 3.76 8.78
CA ILE A 122 8.66 4.88 7.80
C ILE A 122 9.75 5.96 7.98
N ASP A 123 10.46 5.95 9.11
CA ASP A 123 11.41 6.99 9.50
C ASP A 123 12.69 7.02 8.65
N GLY A 124 12.97 5.95 7.88
CA GLY A 124 14.16 5.84 7.00
C GLY A 124 13.94 6.29 5.53
N LEU A 125 12.74 6.73 5.15
CA LEU A 125 12.43 7.12 3.76
C LEU A 125 12.86 8.57 3.49
N ARG A 126 14.17 8.80 3.39
CA ARG A 126 14.74 10.03 2.84
C ARG A 126 14.65 9.94 1.30
N ILE A 127 13.90 10.80 0.64
CA ILE A 127 13.79 10.84 -0.84
C ILE A 127 14.78 11.90 -1.36
N GLU A 128 16.06 11.75 -1.00
CA GLU A 128 17.14 12.65 -1.41
C GLU A 128 18.15 11.90 -2.30
N THR A 129 17.65 11.09 -3.22
CA THR A 129 18.49 10.44 -4.24
C THR A 129 18.11 10.98 -5.61
N ASN A 130 19.09 11.34 -6.45
CA ASN A 130 18.83 11.82 -7.81
C ASN A 130 18.55 10.68 -8.81
N ASP A 131 18.75 9.42 -8.41
CA ASP A 131 18.49 8.24 -9.24
C ASP A 131 16.99 7.91 -9.33
N PRO A 132 16.38 7.95 -10.54
CA PRO A 132 14.98 7.57 -10.74
C PRO A 132 14.63 6.15 -10.28
N PHE A 133 15.54 5.19 -10.42
CA PHE A 133 15.29 3.79 -10.03
C PHE A 133 15.21 3.66 -8.51
N GLU A 134 16.09 4.34 -7.79
CA GLU A 134 16.09 4.35 -6.34
C GLU A 134 14.86 5.07 -5.77
N LYS A 135 14.40 6.15 -6.42
CA LYS A 135 13.10 6.78 -6.09
C LYS A 135 11.93 5.80 -6.29
N PHE A 136 11.92 5.07 -7.41
CA PHE A 136 10.87 4.12 -7.72
C PHE A 136 10.84 2.95 -6.72
N LYS A 137 12.01 2.38 -6.39
CA LYS A 137 12.16 1.34 -5.36
C LYS A 137 11.64 1.83 -4.01
N ARG A 138 12.03 3.03 -3.57
CA ARG A 138 11.57 3.62 -2.30
C ARG A 138 10.07 3.90 -2.28
N PHE A 139 9.51 4.35 -3.39
CA PHE A 139 8.06 4.52 -3.53
C PHE A 139 7.31 3.19 -3.36
N GLN A 140 7.74 2.12 -4.03
CA GLN A 140 7.17 0.78 -3.84
C GLN A 140 7.31 0.31 -2.39
N CYS A 141 8.47 0.51 -1.76
CA CYS A 141 8.68 0.10 -0.38
C CYS A 141 7.82 0.88 0.61
N ALA A 142 7.52 2.15 0.33
CA ALA A 142 6.56 2.93 1.09
C ALA A 142 5.13 2.42 0.92
N LEU A 143 4.76 2.02 -0.30
CA LEU A 143 3.43 1.49 -0.61
C LEU A 143 3.18 0.11 0.00
N PHE A 144 4.13 -0.82 -0.17
CA PHE A 144 3.97 -2.22 0.26
C PHE A 144 4.49 -2.49 1.68
N GLY A 145 5.30 -1.60 2.25
CA GLY A 145 5.86 -1.73 3.61
C GLY A 145 6.90 -2.84 3.77
N ASN A 146 7.24 -3.56 2.70
CA ASN A 146 8.18 -4.69 2.70
C ASN A 146 9.26 -4.52 1.61
N PRO A 147 10.54 -4.30 1.99
CA PRO A 147 11.63 -4.13 1.01
C PRO A 147 11.87 -5.40 0.17
N ALA A 148 11.50 -6.57 0.67
CA ALA A 148 11.67 -7.82 -0.06
C ALA A 148 10.77 -7.94 -1.31
N LEU A 149 9.70 -7.15 -1.40
CA LEU A 149 8.79 -7.11 -2.55
C LEU A 149 9.09 -5.96 -3.52
N CYS A 150 9.99 -5.05 -3.18
CA CYS A 150 10.33 -3.92 -4.04
C CYS A 150 11.24 -4.37 -5.19
N LEU A 151 10.90 -3.92 -6.39
CA LEU A 151 11.71 -4.08 -7.59
C LEU A 151 12.84 -3.05 -7.60
N ASP A 152 14.05 -3.51 -7.90
CA ASP A 152 15.23 -2.69 -8.11
C ASP A 152 15.88 -2.94 -9.48
N LYS A 153 17.01 -2.28 -9.72
CA LYS A 153 17.73 -2.38 -11.00
C LYS A 153 18.25 -3.81 -11.25
N ASN A 154 18.63 -4.54 -10.19
CA ASN A 154 19.11 -5.91 -10.31
C ASN A 154 17.96 -6.87 -10.66
N ASP A 155 16.74 -6.60 -10.19
CA ASP A 155 15.56 -7.36 -10.60
C ASP A 155 15.27 -7.24 -12.11
N LEU A 156 15.42 -6.04 -12.68
CA LEU A 156 15.24 -5.83 -14.12
C LEU A 156 16.32 -6.54 -14.95
N LEU A 157 17.58 -6.46 -14.49
CA LEU A 157 18.67 -7.21 -15.12
C LEU A 157 18.42 -8.72 -15.03
N TRP A 158 17.93 -9.21 -13.88
CA TRP A 158 17.58 -10.60 -13.67
C TRP A 158 16.52 -11.06 -14.67
N LEU A 159 15.44 -10.29 -14.83
CA LEU A 159 14.37 -10.62 -15.78
C LEU A 159 14.90 -10.66 -17.21
N LYS A 160 15.71 -9.67 -17.61
CA LYS A 160 16.31 -9.62 -18.94
C LYS A 160 17.18 -10.87 -19.21
N ILE A 161 18.13 -11.18 -18.32
CA ILE A 161 19.04 -12.31 -18.48
C ILE A 161 18.24 -13.63 -18.47
N ARG A 162 17.28 -13.80 -17.56
CA ARG A 162 16.48 -15.02 -17.47
C ARG A 162 15.64 -15.26 -18.73
N VAL A 163 15.01 -14.21 -19.27
CA VAL A 163 14.23 -14.31 -20.51
C VAL A 163 15.15 -14.64 -21.69
N LEU A 164 16.31 -13.98 -21.80
CA LEU A 164 17.28 -14.29 -22.85
C LEU A 164 17.83 -15.72 -22.72
N GLY A 165 18.08 -16.21 -21.51
CA GLY A 165 18.50 -17.59 -21.27
C GLY A 165 17.44 -18.61 -21.67
N ILE A 166 16.15 -18.36 -21.36
CA ILE A 166 15.04 -19.21 -21.81
C ILE A 166 14.95 -19.24 -23.35
N LEU A 167 15.29 -18.13 -24.01
CA LEU A 167 15.34 -18.02 -25.48
C LEU A 167 16.65 -18.55 -26.09
N GLY A 168 17.58 -19.08 -25.28
CA GLY A 168 18.89 -19.58 -25.75
C GLY A 168 19.84 -18.48 -26.26
N ARG A 169 19.66 -17.24 -25.81
CA ARG A 169 20.40 -16.04 -26.27
C ARG A 169 21.39 -15.47 -25.25
N SER A 170 21.48 -16.04 -24.05
CA SER A 170 22.41 -15.59 -23.01
C SER A 170 22.71 -16.73 -22.04
N ASP A 171 24.00 -16.94 -21.77
CA ASP A 171 24.50 -17.85 -20.73
C ASP A 171 25.09 -17.08 -19.55
N GLU A 172 24.77 -15.79 -19.43
CA GLU A 172 25.27 -14.96 -18.34
C GLU A 172 24.71 -15.43 -16.99
N PRO A 173 25.54 -15.41 -15.92
CA PRO A 173 25.06 -15.76 -14.59
C PRO A 173 24.01 -14.77 -14.10
N LEU A 174 22.96 -15.29 -13.46
CA LEU A 174 21.89 -14.46 -12.91
C LEU A 174 22.41 -13.56 -11.79
N PRO A 175 21.97 -12.28 -11.74
CA PRO A 175 22.40 -11.35 -10.71
C PRO A 175 21.85 -11.77 -9.33
N PRO A 176 22.56 -11.44 -8.25
CA PRO A 176 22.22 -11.89 -6.90
C PRO A 176 20.84 -11.37 -6.47
N GLN A 177 20.03 -12.27 -5.90
CA GLN A 177 18.66 -11.97 -5.48
C GLN A 177 18.52 -11.94 -3.95
N GLY A 178 17.52 -11.19 -3.48
CA GLY A 178 17.13 -11.12 -2.08
C GLY A 178 16.28 -12.32 -1.65
N SER A 179 15.40 -12.12 -0.67
CA SER A 179 14.53 -13.20 -0.12
C SER A 179 13.66 -13.84 -1.21
N PHE A 180 13.22 -13.02 -2.17
CA PHE A 180 12.50 -13.41 -3.38
C PHE A 180 13.29 -13.00 -4.62
N ASN A 181 13.24 -13.83 -5.66
CA ASN A 181 13.75 -13.46 -6.97
C ASN A 181 12.78 -12.52 -7.72
N ALA A 182 13.23 -11.86 -8.79
CA ALA A 182 12.42 -10.90 -9.53
C ALA A 182 11.08 -11.45 -10.03
N GLY A 183 11.03 -12.72 -10.50
CA GLY A 183 9.79 -13.37 -10.91
C GLY A 183 8.81 -13.60 -9.76
N GLN A 184 9.31 -14.06 -8.61
CA GLN A 184 8.54 -14.22 -7.37
C GLN A 184 8.00 -12.87 -6.87
N LYS A 185 8.80 -11.79 -6.96
CA LYS A 185 8.36 -10.43 -6.62
C LYS A 185 7.23 -9.98 -7.55
N LEU A 186 7.38 -10.16 -8.87
CA LEU A 186 6.37 -9.75 -9.85
C LEU A 186 5.03 -10.45 -9.59
N TYR A 187 5.05 -11.76 -9.34
CA TYR A 187 3.85 -12.50 -9.02
C TYR A 187 3.27 -12.11 -7.65
N GLY A 188 4.12 -11.92 -6.63
CA GLY A 188 3.69 -11.43 -5.32
C GLY A 188 3.02 -10.06 -5.39
N LEU A 189 3.53 -9.15 -6.23
CA LEU A 189 2.93 -7.84 -6.50
C LEU A 189 1.58 -7.96 -7.23
N LEU A 190 1.50 -8.82 -8.24
CA LEU A 190 0.25 -9.09 -8.95
C LEU A 190 -0.83 -9.58 -7.98
N VAL A 191 -0.52 -10.57 -7.14
CA VAL A 191 -1.43 -11.10 -6.12
C VAL A 191 -1.80 -10.00 -5.13
N ALA A 192 -0.85 -9.24 -4.61
CA ALA A 192 -1.11 -8.16 -3.66
C ALA A 192 -2.04 -7.06 -4.23
N LEU A 193 -1.95 -6.76 -5.53
CA LEU A 193 -2.80 -5.78 -6.20
C LEU A 193 -4.19 -6.32 -6.54
N MET A 194 -4.28 -7.57 -7.01
CA MET A 194 -5.54 -8.16 -7.45
C MET A 194 -6.39 -8.68 -6.29
N THR A 195 -5.79 -9.10 -5.18
CA THR A 195 -6.51 -9.60 -3.99
C THR A 195 -7.57 -8.61 -3.49
N PRO A 196 -7.25 -7.32 -3.22
CA PRO A 196 -8.29 -6.34 -2.83
C PRO A 196 -9.40 -6.18 -3.87
N VAL A 197 -9.07 -6.23 -5.18
CA VAL A 197 -10.06 -6.15 -6.25
C VAL A 197 -11.02 -7.34 -6.17
N ILE A 198 -10.51 -8.56 -6.03
CA ILE A 198 -11.32 -9.79 -5.89
C ILE A 198 -12.21 -9.70 -4.64
N MET A 199 -11.65 -9.28 -3.50
CA MET A 199 -12.40 -9.16 -2.24
C MET A 199 -13.56 -8.16 -2.37
N VAL A 200 -13.30 -6.96 -2.88
CA VAL A 200 -14.30 -5.90 -2.99
C VAL A 200 -15.36 -6.24 -4.03
N THR A 201 -14.95 -6.66 -5.24
CA THR A 201 -15.90 -7.03 -6.30
C THR A 201 -16.73 -8.25 -5.90
N GLY A 202 -16.14 -9.23 -5.23
CA GLY A 202 -16.85 -10.40 -4.71
C GLY A 202 -17.94 -10.05 -3.71
N LEU A 203 -17.65 -9.14 -2.75
CA LEU A 203 -18.66 -8.67 -1.79
C LEU A 203 -19.77 -7.84 -2.46
N ILE A 204 -19.42 -6.98 -3.42
CA ILE A 204 -20.39 -6.19 -4.19
C ILE A 204 -21.36 -7.13 -4.94
N MET A 205 -20.84 -8.15 -5.60
CA MET A 205 -21.64 -9.13 -6.35
C MET A 205 -22.48 -10.01 -5.41
N ALA A 206 -21.89 -10.52 -4.33
CA ALA A 206 -22.55 -11.44 -3.40
C ALA A 206 -23.74 -10.79 -2.69
N PHE A 207 -23.57 -9.56 -2.21
CA PHE A 207 -24.58 -8.88 -1.39
C PHE A 207 -25.29 -7.74 -2.12
N HIS A 208 -25.11 -7.64 -3.45
CA HIS A 208 -25.72 -6.61 -4.30
C HIS A 208 -25.49 -5.19 -3.74
N LEU A 209 -24.26 -4.89 -3.33
CA LEU A 209 -23.93 -3.66 -2.63
C LEU A 209 -23.85 -2.49 -3.62
N GLY A 210 -24.85 -1.61 -3.57
CA GLY A 210 -24.86 -0.35 -4.32
C GLY A 210 -25.73 -0.36 -5.57
N PRO A 211 -25.59 0.66 -6.45
CA PRO A 211 -26.41 0.79 -7.65
C PRO A 211 -26.07 -0.27 -8.70
N ILE A 212 -27.02 -0.56 -9.60
CA ILE A 212 -26.90 -1.61 -10.63
C ILE A 212 -25.61 -1.48 -11.46
N TRP A 213 -25.22 -0.26 -11.84
CA TRP A 213 -24.01 -0.05 -12.64
C TRP A 213 -22.74 -0.50 -11.91
N LEU A 214 -22.69 -0.38 -10.58
CA LEU A 214 -21.53 -0.79 -9.78
C LEU A 214 -21.43 -2.31 -9.74
N ILE A 215 -22.56 -2.99 -9.57
CA ILE A 215 -22.66 -4.45 -9.61
C ILE A 215 -22.25 -4.96 -11.00
N GLN A 216 -22.74 -4.32 -12.07
CA GLN A 216 -22.40 -4.67 -13.45
C GLN A 216 -20.91 -4.56 -13.75
N TRP A 217 -20.23 -3.53 -13.23
CA TRP A 217 -18.78 -3.39 -13.37
C TRP A 217 -17.99 -4.34 -12.46
N ALA A 218 -18.52 -4.67 -11.28
CA ALA A 218 -17.86 -5.63 -10.38
C ALA A 218 -17.66 -7.00 -11.04
N ILE A 219 -18.59 -7.45 -11.87
CA ILE A 219 -18.54 -8.74 -12.59
C ILE A 219 -17.26 -8.87 -13.45
N PRO A 220 -17.02 -8.05 -14.50
CA PRO A 220 -15.84 -8.19 -15.34
C PRO A 220 -14.54 -7.91 -14.56
N PHE A 221 -14.54 -7.01 -13.58
CA PHE A 221 -13.35 -6.79 -12.75
C PHE A 221 -13.01 -7.98 -11.86
N HIS A 222 -14.02 -8.67 -11.31
CA HIS A 222 -13.81 -9.89 -10.54
C HIS A 222 -13.18 -10.97 -11.40
N PHE A 223 -13.77 -11.26 -12.56
CA PHE A 223 -13.26 -12.28 -13.48
C PHE A 223 -11.86 -11.94 -14.01
N LEU A 224 -11.60 -10.69 -14.37
CA LEU A 224 -10.28 -10.25 -14.81
C LEU A 224 -9.24 -10.43 -13.70
N ALA A 225 -9.55 -10.00 -12.47
CA ALA A 225 -8.62 -10.10 -11.36
C ALA A 225 -8.32 -11.56 -10.99
N VAL A 226 -9.35 -12.42 -10.95
CA VAL A 226 -9.19 -13.86 -10.75
C VAL A 226 -8.36 -14.47 -11.88
N GLY A 227 -8.67 -14.17 -13.15
CA GLY A 227 -7.95 -14.70 -14.31
C GLY A 227 -6.46 -14.33 -14.31
N LEU A 228 -6.13 -13.08 -13.97
CA LEU A 228 -4.75 -12.62 -13.84
C LEU A 228 -4.01 -13.40 -12.73
N VAL A 229 -4.60 -13.56 -11.55
CA VAL A 229 -3.99 -14.32 -10.46
C VAL A 229 -3.80 -15.80 -10.83
N VAL A 230 -4.82 -16.42 -11.44
CA VAL A 230 -4.76 -17.83 -11.88
C VAL A 230 -3.67 -18.06 -12.92
N SER A 231 -3.50 -17.14 -13.87
CA SER A 231 -2.46 -17.27 -14.90
C SER A 231 -1.05 -17.32 -14.29
N GLY A 232 -0.79 -16.49 -13.28
CA GLY A 232 0.46 -16.54 -12.53
C GLY A 232 0.54 -17.72 -11.55
N LEU A 233 -0.60 -18.19 -11.01
CA LEU A 233 -0.65 -19.34 -10.10
C LEU A 233 -0.12 -20.61 -10.74
N MET A 234 -0.43 -20.85 -12.02
CA MET A 234 0.09 -22.00 -12.76
C MET A 234 1.63 -21.97 -12.82
N ILE A 235 2.20 -20.80 -13.13
CA ILE A 235 3.65 -20.60 -13.16
C ILE A 235 4.24 -20.76 -11.75
N HIS A 236 3.58 -20.22 -10.73
CA HIS A 236 4.01 -20.34 -9.35
C HIS A 236 4.09 -21.80 -8.88
N VAL A 237 3.06 -22.60 -9.16
CA VAL A 237 3.03 -24.03 -8.82
C VAL A 237 4.10 -24.79 -9.60
N TYR A 238 4.25 -24.53 -10.90
CA TYR A 238 5.30 -25.15 -11.71
C TYR A 238 6.70 -24.83 -11.18
N MET A 239 7.00 -23.56 -10.93
CA MET A 239 8.29 -23.11 -10.42
C MET A 239 8.59 -23.69 -9.02
N GLY A 240 7.58 -23.80 -8.15
CA GLY A 240 7.77 -24.39 -6.83
C GLY A 240 7.93 -25.91 -6.86
N ALA A 241 6.98 -26.62 -7.46
CA ALA A 241 6.87 -28.07 -7.31
C ALA A 241 7.67 -28.87 -8.35
N VAL A 242 7.84 -28.33 -9.56
CA VAL A 242 8.39 -29.06 -10.71
C VAL A 242 9.82 -28.62 -11.02
N PHE A 243 10.09 -27.31 -11.01
CA PHE A 243 11.37 -26.76 -11.45
C PHE A 243 12.52 -27.16 -10.50
N PRO A 244 13.54 -27.91 -10.95
CA PRO A 244 14.53 -28.52 -10.05
C PRO A 244 15.32 -27.52 -9.21
N GLU A 245 15.66 -26.35 -9.77
CA GLU A 245 16.43 -25.31 -9.08
C GLU A 245 15.68 -24.74 -7.86
N GLU A 246 14.35 -24.61 -7.96
CA GLU A 246 13.51 -23.97 -6.94
C GLU A 246 12.73 -24.99 -6.08
N LYS A 247 12.83 -26.29 -6.39
CA LYS A 247 12.19 -27.38 -5.64
C LYS A 247 12.45 -27.35 -4.12
N PRO A 248 13.67 -27.03 -3.62
CA PRO A 248 13.89 -26.86 -2.18
C PRO A 248 13.03 -25.76 -1.55
N ALA A 249 12.67 -24.71 -2.31
CA ALA A 249 11.79 -23.65 -1.84
C ALA A 249 10.36 -24.17 -1.60
N PHE A 250 9.85 -25.11 -2.40
CA PHE A 250 8.53 -25.73 -2.16
C PHE A 250 8.50 -26.50 -0.83
N PHE A 251 9.50 -27.36 -0.57
CA PHE A 251 9.56 -28.07 0.71
C PHE A 251 9.76 -27.14 1.91
N SER A 252 10.31 -25.94 1.70
CA SER A 252 10.40 -24.93 2.74
C SER A 252 9.05 -24.32 3.12
N MET A 253 8.02 -24.42 2.27
CA MET A 253 6.64 -24.04 2.61
C MET A 253 5.94 -25.07 3.48
N ILE A 254 6.52 -26.28 3.62
CA ILE A 254 6.03 -27.34 4.50
C ILE A 254 6.85 -27.35 5.80
N SER A 255 8.18 -27.30 5.67
CA SER A 255 9.11 -27.47 6.79
C SER A 255 9.60 -26.16 7.44
N GLY A 256 9.40 -25.02 6.77
CA GLY A 256 9.92 -23.71 7.18
C GLY A 256 11.41 -23.48 6.90
N ASN A 257 12.15 -24.52 6.49
CA ASN A 257 13.60 -24.51 6.38
C ASN A 257 14.08 -24.87 4.97
N VAL A 258 15.25 -24.34 4.60
CA VAL A 258 16.00 -24.68 3.37
C VAL A 258 17.43 -25.04 3.73
N SER A 259 18.14 -25.76 2.84
CA SER A 259 19.58 -25.93 3.00
C SER A 259 20.30 -24.59 2.84
N GLU A 260 21.34 -24.36 3.62
CA GLU A 260 22.17 -23.16 3.52
C GLU A 260 22.77 -23.01 2.10
N LEU A 261 23.22 -24.11 1.49
CA LEU A 261 23.75 -24.11 0.11
C LEU A 261 22.75 -23.57 -0.93
N PHE A 262 21.46 -23.82 -0.74
CA PHE A 262 20.42 -23.33 -1.64
C PHE A 262 20.30 -21.80 -1.56
N LEU A 263 20.33 -21.24 -0.34
CA LEU A 263 20.32 -19.79 -0.16
C LEU A 263 21.59 -19.15 -0.71
N TYR A 264 22.74 -19.77 -0.51
CA TYR A 264 24.02 -19.31 -1.04
C TYR A 264 23.99 -19.17 -2.57
N LYS A 265 23.44 -20.17 -3.28
CA LYS A 265 23.39 -20.18 -4.75
C LYS A 265 22.28 -19.30 -5.34
N HIS A 266 21.06 -19.38 -4.82
CA HIS A 266 19.87 -18.79 -5.46
C HIS A 266 19.41 -17.47 -4.82
N HIS A 267 19.79 -17.23 -3.57
CA HIS A 267 19.35 -16.08 -2.77
C HIS A 267 20.51 -15.44 -2.02
N PHE A 268 21.63 -15.19 -2.73
CA PHE A 268 22.91 -14.81 -2.12
C PHE A 268 22.81 -13.57 -1.23
N ASN A 269 22.07 -12.53 -1.64
CA ASN A 269 21.89 -11.33 -0.81
C ASN A 269 21.10 -11.63 0.47
N TYR A 270 20.11 -12.53 0.39
CA TYR A 270 19.38 -12.98 1.57
C TYR A 270 20.24 -13.86 2.48
N TRP A 271 21.10 -14.71 1.92
CA TRP A 271 22.07 -15.49 2.71
C TRP A 271 23.02 -14.57 3.48
N LYS A 272 23.58 -13.51 2.85
CA LYS A 272 24.42 -12.50 3.51
C LYS A 272 23.70 -11.85 4.71
N GLU A 273 22.47 -11.39 4.52
CA GLU A 273 21.65 -10.81 5.60
C GLU A 273 21.46 -11.78 6.78
N ARG A 274 21.26 -13.07 6.48
CA ARG A 274 21.06 -14.10 7.50
C ARG A 274 22.35 -14.41 8.27
N ILE A 275 23.51 -14.41 7.61
CA ILE A 275 24.80 -14.58 8.27
C ILE A 275 25.08 -13.43 9.24
N VAL A 276 24.83 -12.18 8.84
CA VAL A 276 25.01 -11.01 9.73
C VAL A 276 24.13 -11.14 10.98
N LYS A 277 22.83 -11.48 10.81
CA LYS A 277 21.91 -11.71 11.93
C LYS A 277 22.32 -12.88 12.82
N GLN A 278 22.83 -13.95 12.22
CA GLN A 278 23.33 -15.11 12.97
C GLN A 278 24.58 -14.75 13.77
N CYS A 279 25.47 -13.93 13.21
CA CYS A 279 26.64 -13.41 13.91
C CYS A 279 26.23 -12.51 15.09
N GLU A 280 25.29 -11.59 14.88
CA GLU A 280 24.74 -10.73 15.93
C GLU A 280 24.19 -11.55 17.11
N TRP A 281 23.37 -12.56 16.82
CA TRP A 281 22.79 -13.42 17.85
C TRP A 281 23.83 -14.30 18.55
N ARG A 282 24.76 -14.90 17.80
CA ARG A 282 25.85 -15.73 18.35
C ARG A 282 26.74 -14.93 19.27
N LYS A 283 27.09 -13.69 18.93
CA LYS A 283 27.88 -12.81 19.80
C LYS A 283 27.22 -12.52 21.15
N GLN A 284 25.88 -12.44 21.18
CA GLN A 284 25.13 -12.22 22.42
C GLN A 284 25.08 -13.47 23.31
N THR A 285 25.16 -14.66 22.71
CA THR A 285 24.92 -15.94 23.40
C THR A 285 26.22 -16.69 23.71
N GLU A 286 27.24 -16.55 22.86
CA GLU A 286 28.50 -17.30 22.87
C GLU A 286 29.68 -16.35 22.54
N PRO A 287 30.48 -15.92 23.54
CA PRO A 287 31.55 -14.92 23.34
C PRO A 287 32.70 -15.40 22.44
N ASP A 288 33.00 -16.71 22.44
CA ASP A 288 34.20 -17.28 21.79
C ASP A 288 33.99 -17.74 20.34
N VAL A 289 32.82 -17.47 19.74
CA VAL A 289 32.50 -17.93 18.39
C VAL A 289 33.48 -17.34 17.37
N ARG A 290 33.94 -18.18 16.44
CA ARG A 290 34.82 -17.82 15.32
C ARG A 290 34.03 -17.69 14.04
N LEU A 291 34.55 -16.91 13.09
CA LEU A 291 33.88 -16.74 11.79
C LEU A 291 33.84 -18.06 11.00
N THR A 292 34.83 -18.93 11.21
CA THR A 292 34.90 -20.30 10.66
C THR A 292 33.81 -21.23 11.21
N ASP A 293 33.17 -20.89 12.32
CA ASP A 293 32.02 -21.66 12.83
C ASP A 293 30.74 -21.29 12.06
N LEU A 294 30.67 -20.06 11.58
CA LEU A 294 29.55 -19.53 10.80
C LEU A 294 29.68 -19.85 9.32
N LEU A 295 30.86 -19.59 8.74
CA LEU A 295 31.14 -19.68 7.32
C LEU A 295 32.06 -20.89 7.01
N PRO A 296 31.97 -21.46 5.79
CA PRO A 296 32.98 -22.38 5.30
C PRO A 296 34.39 -21.77 5.41
N ASN A 297 35.41 -22.60 5.69
CA ASN A 297 36.77 -22.13 5.97
C ASN A 297 37.34 -21.24 4.87
N SER A 298 37.16 -21.62 3.59
CA SER A 298 37.65 -20.85 2.44
C SER A 298 36.98 -19.48 2.33
N LEU A 299 35.70 -19.41 2.66
CA LEU A 299 34.92 -18.18 2.62
C LEU A 299 35.22 -17.29 3.84
N ALA A 300 35.38 -17.90 5.02
CA ALA A 300 35.74 -17.20 6.25
C ALA A 300 37.09 -16.47 6.07
N GLN A 301 38.09 -17.12 5.48
CA GLN A 301 39.40 -16.49 5.22
C GLN A 301 39.28 -15.26 4.33
N LYS A 302 38.61 -15.36 3.19
CA LYS A 302 38.42 -14.22 2.26
C LYS A 302 37.64 -13.07 2.87
N VAL A 303 36.64 -13.38 3.70
CA VAL A 303 35.88 -12.36 4.44
C VAL A 303 36.77 -11.69 5.49
N LEU A 304 37.63 -12.44 6.19
CA LEU A 304 38.58 -11.88 7.16
C LEU A 304 39.61 -10.96 6.50
N GLU A 305 40.20 -11.39 5.38
CA GLU A 305 41.09 -10.55 4.56
C GLU A 305 40.40 -9.25 4.18
N LYS A 306 39.14 -9.32 3.75
CA LYS A 306 38.37 -8.11 3.39
C LYS A 306 38.03 -7.22 4.58
N VAL A 307 37.76 -7.80 5.75
CA VAL A 307 37.53 -7.05 6.98
C VAL A 307 38.80 -6.31 7.40
N GLU A 308 39.96 -6.94 7.28
CA GLU A 308 41.27 -6.34 7.57
C GLU A 308 41.57 -5.18 6.60
N GLU A 309 41.31 -5.37 5.31
CA GLU A 309 41.43 -4.30 4.31
C GLU A 309 40.52 -3.09 4.58
N LEU A 310 39.30 -3.32 5.07
CA LEU A 310 38.32 -2.26 5.34
C LEU A 310 38.68 -1.43 6.58
N GLY A 311 39.51 -1.94 7.49
CA GLY A 311 39.91 -1.27 8.71
C GLY A 311 38.72 -0.87 9.59
N ASP A 312 38.86 0.21 10.36
CA ASP A 312 37.79 0.72 11.20
C ASP A 312 36.69 1.40 10.38
N VAL A 313 35.52 0.77 10.38
CA VAL A 313 34.32 1.30 9.74
C VAL A 313 33.46 1.99 10.79
N GLU A 314 33.24 3.30 10.65
CA GLU A 314 32.27 4.03 11.46
C GLU A 314 30.84 3.60 11.14
N GLU A 315 30.04 3.44 12.19
CA GLU A 315 28.64 3.08 12.12
C GLU A 315 27.83 4.34 11.72
N GLU A 316 27.23 4.35 10.52
CA GLU A 316 26.39 5.47 10.10
C GLU A 316 25.15 5.56 10.99
N GLN A 317 25.11 6.57 11.88
CA GLN A 317 23.92 6.83 12.67
C GLN A 317 22.79 7.37 11.77
N PRO A 318 21.55 6.87 11.89
CA PRO A 318 20.43 7.37 11.11
C PRO A 318 20.15 8.83 11.49
N VAL A 319 20.46 9.76 10.57
CA VAL A 319 20.20 11.19 10.74
C VAL A 319 18.68 11.42 10.78
N VAL A 320 18.14 11.70 11.97
CA VAL A 320 16.74 12.12 12.13
C VAL A 320 16.63 13.59 11.76
N GLU A 321 16.34 13.83 10.48
CA GLU A 321 16.16 15.17 9.95
C GLU A 321 14.85 15.78 10.51
N SER A 322 14.96 16.84 11.31
CA SER A 322 13.82 17.53 11.95
C SER A 322 13.15 18.58 11.06
N ALA A 323 13.72 18.84 9.88
CA ALA A 323 13.24 19.88 8.97
C ALA A 323 11.88 19.52 8.30
N PRO A 324 11.04 20.53 8.00
CA PRO A 324 9.83 20.34 7.20
C PRO A 324 10.15 19.83 5.79
N LYS A 325 9.42 18.82 5.32
CA LYS A 325 9.61 18.28 3.95
C LYS A 325 9.17 19.28 2.87
N PRO A 326 9.72 19.34 1.66
CA PRO A 326 9.21 20.22 0.60
C PRO A 326 7.70 20.05 0.32
N TYR A 327 7.03 21.12 -0.12
CA TYR A 327 5.63 21.03 -0.56
C TYR A 327 5.52 20.19 -1.83
N TRP A 328 4.36 19.56 -2.02
CA TRP A 328 4.08 18.84 -3.26
C TRP A 328 4.02 19.80 -4.44
N ASN A 329 4.36 19.29 -5.62
CA ASN A 329 4.21 20.04 -6.85
C ASN A 329 2.74 20.50 -6.99
N PRO A 330 2.48 21.82 -7.16
CA PRO A 330 1.11 22.35 -7.21
C PRO A 330 0.32 21.83 -8.42
N TYR A 331 0.98 21.56 -9.56
CA TYR A 331 0.34 20.99 -10.74
C TYR A 331 -0.10 19.55 -10.51
N LEU A 332 0.73 18.75 -9.85
CA LEU A 332 0.37 17.37 -9.48
C LEU A 332 -0.82 17.36 -8.51
N THR A 333 -0.77 18.22 -7.49
CA THR A 333 -1.86 18.36 -6.52
C THR A 333 -3.15 18.81 -7.20
N GLY A 334 -3.06 19.75 -8.15
CA GLY A 334 -4.19 20.21 -8.96
C GLY A 334 -4.79 19.11 -9.83
N ALA A 335 -3.95 18.30 -10.49
CA ALA A 335 -4.41 17.17 -11.29
C ALA A 335 -5.11 16.11 -10.41
N LEU A 336 -4.55 15.78 -9.24
CA LEU A 336 -5.16 14.86 -8.28
C LEU A 336 -6.50 15.39 -7.74
N LEU A 337 -6.58 16.70 -7.47
CA LEU A 337 -7.84 17.35 -7.08
C LEU A 337 -8.88 17.27 -8.21
N GLY A 338 -8.46 17.49 -9.47
CA GLY A 338 -9.32 17.33 -10.65
C GLY A 338 -9.85 15.90 -10.80
N LEU A 339 -8.99 14.89 -10.61
CA LEU A 339 -9.39 13.48 -10.61
C LEU A 339 -10.35 13.14 -9.46
N LEU A 340 -10.10 13.69 -8.27
CA LEU A 340 -11.01 13.55 -7.13
C LEU A 340 -12.38 14.17 -7.43
N MET A 341 -12.41 15.34 -8.07
CA MET A 341 -13.65 15.99 -8.48
C MET A 341 -14.39 15.17 -9.54
N LEU A 342 -13.68 14.65 -10.55
CA LEU A 342 -14.27 13.76 -11.54
C LEU A 342 -14.89 12.52 -10.88
N PHE A 343 -14.17 11.92 -9.93
CA PHE A 343 -14.65 10.80 -9.15
C PHE A 343 -15.91 11.14 -8.34
N THR A 344 -15.96 12.29 -7.65
CA THR A 344 -17.16 12.67 -6.89
C THR A 344 -18.35 12.94 -7.78
N PHE A 345 -18.16 13.56 -8.96
CA PHE A 345 -19.22 13.69 -9.95
C PHE A 345 -19.73 12.33 -10.43
N PHE A 346 -18.82 11.43 -10.81
CA PHE A 346 -19.18 10.12 -11.33
C PHE A 346 -19.89 9.25 -10.28
N MET A 347 -19.36 9.19 -9.06
CA MET A 347 -19.87 8.30 -8.01
C MET A 347 -21.08 8.85 -7.26
N LEU A 348 -21.13 10.17 -7.06
CA LEU A 348 -22.05 10.81 -6.11
C LEU A 348 -22.99 11.82 -6.77
N GLY A 349 -22.82 12.08 -8.08
CA GLY A 349 -23.63 13.02 -8.85
C GLY A 349 -23.44 14.49 -8.45
N ARG A 350 -22.37 14.82 -7.73
CA ARG A 350 -22.11 16.17 -7.22
C ARG A 350 -20.61 16.41 -7.00
N GLY A 351 -20.21 17.68 -7.03
CA GLY A 351 -18.84 18.08 -6.72
C GLY A 351 -18.55 18.23 -5.23
N VAL A 352 -17.31 18.60 -4.94
CA VAL A 352 -16.78 18.84 -3.59
C VAL A 352 -17.28 20.16 -2.99
N GLY A 353 -17.43 20.22 -1.67
CA GLY A 353 -17.91 21.42 -0.98
C GLY A 353 -17.86 21.33 0.55
N ALA A 354 -17.61 22.48 1.20
CA ALA A 354 -17.46 22.54 2.66
C ALA A 354 -18.67 23.15 3.39
N SER A 355 -19.26 24.24 2.89
CA SER A 355 -20.18 25.07 3.70
C SER A 355 -21.51 24.39 4.04
N SER A 356 -21.98 23.42 3.25
CA SER A 356 -23.20 22.68 3.64
C SER A 356 -23.00 21.84 4.89
N ALA A 357 -21.78 21.36 5.17
CA ALA A 357 -21.50 20.58 6.37
C ALA A 357 -21.68 21.44 7.63
N LEU A 358 -21.15 22.66 7.62
CA LEU A 358 -21.30 23.62 8.72
C LEU A 358 -22.76 24.04 8.92
N ALA A 359 -23.50 24.29 7.83
CA ALA A 359 -24.93 24.59 7.91
C ALA A 359 -25.73 23.42 8.52
N ARG A 360 -25.40 22.18 8.16
CA ARG A 360 -26.03 20.97 8.70
C ARG A 360 -25.68 20.73 10.16
N LEU A 361 -24.44 21.01 10.56
CA LEU A 361 -24.03 20.97 11.96
C LEU A 361 -24.79 22.00 12.79
N GLY A 362 -24.93 23.23 12.27
CA GLY A 362 -25.78 24.26 12.85
C GLY A 362 -27.19 23.73 13.07
N VAL A 363 -27.91 23.37 11.99
CA VAL A 363 -29.30 22.88 12.09
C VAL A 363 -29.42 21.65 13.00
N PHE A 364 -28.43 20.77 13.04
CA PHE A 364 -28.41 19.64 13.99
C PHE A 364 -28.39 20.12 15.45
N LEU A 365 -27.50 21.07 15.79
CA LEU A 365 -27.43 21.65 17.13
C LEU A 365 -28.71 22.43 17.46
N GLU A 366 -29.26 23.17 16.50
CA GLU A 366 -30.50 23.93 16.71
C GLU A 366 -31.70 23.02 16.89
N ASN A 367 -31.77 21.90 16.16
CA ASN A 367 -32.81 20.90 16.33
C ASN A 367 -32.69 20.15 17.66
N LEU A 368 -31.48 20.03 18.20
CA LEU A 368 -31.24 19.43 19.52
C LEU A 368 -31.74 20.33 20.66
N LEU A 369 -31.60 21.66 20.49
CA LEU A 369 -31.97 22.64 21.51
C LEU A 369 -33.41 23.17 21.35
N PHE A 370 -33.87 23.34 20.10
CA PHE A 370 -35.13 24.01 19.73
C PHE A 370 -35.85 23.29 18.56
N PRO A 371 -36.29 22.04 18.73
CA PRO A 371 -36.86 21.23 17.64
C PRO A 371 -38.11 21.86 17.00
N ASP A 372 -39.01 22.45 17.80
CA ASP A 372 -40.23 23.09 17.29
C ASP A 372 -39.92 24.27 16.37
N TYR A 373 -38.88 25.06 16.69
CA TYR A 373 -38.44 26.18 15.85
C TYR A 373 -37.90 25.67 14.50
N VAL A 374 -37.09 24.61 14.49
CA VAL A 374 -36.52 24.04 13.27
C VAL A 374 -37.61 23.48 12.35
N LEU A 375 -38.63 22.82 12.90
CA LEU A 375 -39.73 22.22 12.14
C LEU A 375 -40.63 23.28 11.48
N HIS A 376 -40.88 24.40 12.15
CA HIS A 376 -41.72 25.48 11.63
C HIS A 376 -40.94 26.49 10.77
N ASN A 377 -39.60 26.44 10.76
CA ASN A 377 -38.78 27.32 9.95
C ASN A 377 -38.63 26.77 8.51
N PRO A 378 -39.15 27.48 7.48
CA PRO A 378 -39.12 27.00 6.08
C PRO A 378 -37.70 26.76 5.54
N ALA A 379 -36.71 27.49 6.06
CA ALA A 379 -35.34 27.35 5.59
C ALA A 379 -34.67 26.09 6.14
N TRP A 380 -35.13 25.57 7.28
CA TRP A 380 -34.41 24.55 8.07
C TRP A 380 -35.15 23.21 8.16
N SER A 381 -36.48 23.22 8.12
CA SER A 381 -37.33 22.02 8.14
C SER A 381 -36.92 20.98 7.10
N ARG A 382 -36.47 21.42 5.91
CA ARG A 382 -35.92 20.57 4.85
C ARG A 382 -34.70 19.73 5.22
N TYR A 383 -33.93 20.12 6.24
CA TYR A 383 -32.73 19.40 6.66
C TYR A 383 -33.03 18.23 7.60
N VAL A 384 -34.19 18.28 8.27
CA VAL A 384 -34.69 17.27 9.23
C VAL A 384 -35.87 16.46 8.66
N ALA A 385 -36.31 16.79 7.44
CA ALA A 385 -37.38 16.10 6.75
C ALA A 385 -37.09 14.60 6.60
N GLY A 386 -38.07 13.75 6.93
CA GLY A 386 -37.96 12.29 6.83
C GLY A 386 -37.23 11.60 7.99
N GLY A 387 -37.06 12.28 9.14
CA GLY A 387 -36.57 11.67 10.40
C GLY A 387 -35.08 11.30 10.40
N LYS A 388 -34.33 11.68 9.36
CA LYS A 388 -32.88 11.43 9.27
C LYS A 388 -32.10 12.61 9.84
N SER A 389 -31.00 12.33 10.52
CA SER A 389 -30.12 13.39 11.03
C SER A 389 -29.55 14.25 9.90
N PRO A 390 -29.57 15.59 10.02
CA PRO A 390 -28.95 16.50 9.06
C PRO A 390 -27.48 16.19 8.77
N LEU A 391 -26.78 15.56 9.72
CA LEU A 391 -25.37 15.19 9.64
C LEU A 391 -25.12 14.01 8.69
N LEU A 392 -26.12 13.17 8.41
CA LEU A 392 -26.02 12.04 7.48
C LEU A 392 -26.04 12.51 6.01
N ASN A 393 -25.08 13.35 5.66
CA ASN A 393 -24.87 13.87 4.32
C ASN A 393 -23.40 13.71 3.94
N PHE A 394 -23.15 13.38 2.67
CA PHE A 394 -21.81 13.27 2.11
C PHE A 394 -20.89 14.46 2.46
N MET A 395 -21.37 15.71 2.38
CA MET A 395 -20.51 16.87 2.68
C MET A 395 -20.05 16.90 4.15
N THR A 396 -20.81 16.33 5.08
CA THR A 396 -20.38 16.15 6.48
C THR A 396 -19.18 15.20 6.54
N PHE A 397 -19.27 14.05 5.86
CA PHE A 397 -18.18 13.07 5.79
C PHE A 397 -16.98 13.62 5.02
N GLU A 398 -17.20 14.38 3.95
CA GLU A 398 -16.16 15.06 3.18
C GLU A 398 -15.35 16.01 4.08
N VAL A 399 -16.01 16.89 4.84
CA VAL A 399 -15.31 17.83 5.74
C VAL A 399 -14.53 17.11 6.84
N ILE A 400 -15.10 16.05 7.43
CA ILE A 400 -14.38 15.19 8.38
C ILE A 400 -13.14 14.58 7.71
N GLY A 401 -13.29 14.06 6.49
CA GLY A 401 -12.20 13.52 5.68
C GLY A 401 -11.12 14.55 5.38
N VAL A 402 -11.49 15.80 5.06
CA VAL A 402 -10.55 16.91 4.84
C VAL A 402 -9.78 17.25 6.11
N ILE A 403 -10.44 17.27 7.29
CA ILE A 403 -9.77 17.53 8.57
C ILE A 403 -8.76 16.42 8.89
N ILE A 404 -9.18 15.15 8.80
CA ILE A 404 -8.31 13.99 9.04
C ILE A 404 -7.16 13.96 8.03
N GLY A 405 -7.47 14.14 6.75
CA GLY A 405 -6.49 14.17 5.66
C GLY A 405 -5.48 15.29 5.82
N GLY A 406 -5.92 16.50 6.17
CA GLY A 406 -5.07 17.65 6.45
C GLY A 406 -4.14 17.40 7.64
N TYR A 407 -4.64 16.81 8.73
CA TYR A 407 -3.83 16.42 9.88
C TYR A 407 -2.77 15.37 9.52
N LEU A 408 -3.16 14.31 8.80
CA LEU A 408 -2.24 13.26 8.36
C LEU A 408 -1.17 13.82 7.40
N ALA A 409 -1.56 14.67 6.46
CA ALA A 409 -0.64 15.35 5.54
C ALA A 409 0.33 16.27 6.29
N GLY A 410 -0.17 17.06 7.25
CA GLY A 410 0.66 17.90 8.11
C GLY A 410 1.65 17.09 8.94
N ARG A 411 1.22 15.95 9.46
CA ARG A 411 2.08 15.04 10.25
C ARG A 411 3.17 14.42 9.38
N GLN A 412 2.82 13.95 8.18
CA GLN A 412 3.78 13.42 7.22
C GLN A 412 4.76 14.48 6.73
N GLY A 413 4.29 15.72 6.62
CA GLY A 413 5.09 16.88 6.23
C GLY A 413 5.93 17.48 7.37
N ARG A 414 5.84 16.97 8.60
CA ARG A 414 6.49 17.50 9.81
C ARG A 414 6.15 18.97 10.09
N ARG A 415 4.86 19.32 9.97
CA ARG A 415 4.35 20.70 10.07
C ARG A 415 3.18 20.90 11.04
N VAL A 416 2.79 19.88 11.79
CA VAL A 416 1.68 20.04 12.76
C VAL A 416 2.18 20.86 13.93
N LYS A 417 1.67 22.10 14.05
CA LYS A 417 1.96 23.00 15.16
C LYS A 417 0.70 23.78 15.52
N LEU A 418 0.45 23.92 16.81
CA LEU A 418 -0.61 24.81 17.31
C LEU A 418 -0.03 26.22 17.43
N GLU A 419 -0.48 27.14 16.59
CA GLU A 419 0.00 28.51 16.60
C GLU A 419 -1.06 29.51 16.11
N ILE A 420 -0.93 30.77 16.52
CA ILE A 420 -1.73 31.88 16.02
C ILE A 420 -0.91 32.61 14.95
N LEU A 421 -1.25 32.40 13.69
CA LEU A 421 -0.60 33.10 12.57
C LEU A 421 -1.02 34.58 12.57
N LYS A 422 -0.06 35.48 12.75
CA LYS A 422 -0.26 36.93 12.85
C LYS A 422 0.97 37.71 12.36
N GLY A 423 0.78 38.97 11.97
CA GLY A 423 1.89 39.89 11.73
C GLY A 423 2.72 40.17 13.01
N PRO A 424 3.99 40.59 12.86
CA PRO A 424 4.86 40.85 14.01
C PRO A 424 4.30 41.93 14.94
N ASN A 425 3.57 42.90 14.37
CA ASN A 425 3.14 44.13 15.05
C ASN A 425 1.71 44.08 15.64
N ILE A 426 1.00 42.95 15.55
CA ILE A 426 -0.38 42.85 16.08
C ILE A 426 -0.48 41.88 17.27
N SER A 427 -1.40 42.17 18.19
CA SER A 427 -1.67 41.29 19.34
C SER A 427 -2.47 40.04 18.95
N ASN A 428 -2.41 38.99 19.77
CA ASN A 428 -3.24 37.80 19.59
C ASN A 428 -4.74 38.15 19.64
N GLY A 429 -5.15 39.06 20.54
CA GLY A 429 -6.54 39.50 20.67
C GLY A 429 -7.04 40.20 19.40
N THR A 430 -6.24 41.11 18.85
CA THR A 430 -6.55 41.79 17.58
C THR A 430 -6.69 40.78 16.44
N ARG A 431 -5.76 39.81 16.34
CA ARG A 431 -5.82 38.78 15.29
C ARG A 431 -7.09 37.93 15.39
N LEU A 432 -7.42 37.47 16.58
CA LEU A 432 -8.60 36.64 16.82
C LEU A 432 -9.89 37.42 16.55
N PHE A 433 -9.95 38.69 16.97
CA PHE A 433 -11.08 39.59 16.68
C PHE A 433 -11.33 39.72 15.17
N PHE A 434 -10.31 40.10 14.39
CA PHE A 434 -10.45 40.23 12.93
C PHE A 434 -10.73 38.90 12.23
N SER A 435 -10.17 37.79 12.74
CA SER A 435 -10.44 36.44 12.17
C SER A 435 -11.89 36.01 12.42
N LEU A 436 -12.45 36.30 13.59
CA LEU A 436 -13.84 36.03 13.93
C LEU A 436 -14.79 36.84 13.03
N PHE A 437 -14.61 38.16 12.98
CA PHE A 437 -15.47 39.03 12.16
C PHE A 437 -15.31 38.74 10.67
N GLY A 438 -14.09 38.46 10.19
CA GLY A 438 -13.85 38.00 8.82
C GLY A 438 -14.62 36.71 8.50
N GLY A 439 -14.65 35.75 9.43
CA GLY A 439 -15.44 34.53 9.32
C GLY A 439 -16.95 34.79 9.26
N ILE A 440 -17.47 35.69 10.10
CA ILE A 440 -18.89 36.09 10.09
C ILE A 440 -19.28 36.71 8.75
N PHE A 441 -18.50 37.68 8.26
CA PHE A 441 -18.75 38.31 6.96
C PHE A 441 -18.65 37.32 5.80
N MET A 442 -17.68 36.40 5.85
CA MET A 442 -17.56 35.33 4.85
C MET A 442 -18.79 34.41 4.87
N GLY A 443 -19.29 34.05 6.04
CA GLY A 443 -20.51 33.23 6.20
C GLY A 443 -21.76 33.94 5.67
N LEU A 444 -21.91 35.23 5.97
CA LEU A 444 -23.00 36.07 5.44
C LEU A 444 -22.92 36.16 3.91
N GLY A 445 -21.73 36.43 3.37
CA GLY A 445 -21.49 36.49 1.93
C GLY A 445 -21.84 35.18 1.23
N ALA A 446 -21.45 34.04 1.80
CA ALA A 446 -21.78 32.71 1.25
C ALA A 446 -23.30 32.45 1.20
N ARG A 447 -24.07 32.96 2.17
CA ARG A 447 -25.54 32.86 2.16
C ARG A 447 -26.17 33.74 1.09
N ILE A 448 -25.70 34.98 0.95
CA ILE A 448 -26.16 35.90 -0.11
C ILE A 448 -25.86 35.30 -1.49
N ALA A 449 -24.66 34.74 -1.67
CA ALA A 449 -24.23 34.07 -2.89
C ALA A 449 -24.91 32.70 -3.13
N ARG A 450 -25.78 32.24 -2.21
CA ARG A 450 -26.47 30.94 -2.25
C ARG A 450 -25.55 29.72 -2.41
N GLY A 451 -24.28 29.84 -2.02
CA GLY A 451 -23.29 28.81 -2.27
C GLY A 451 -21.96 29.07 -1.57
N CYS A 452 -21.16 28.01 -1.44
CA CYS A 452 -19.80 28.16 -0.95
C CYS A 452 -18.89 28.72 -2.05
N THR A 453 -17.96 29.59 -1.67
CA THR A 453 -16.95 30.15 -2.56
C THR A 453 -16.18 29.06 -3.30
N SER A 454 -15.74 28.02 -2.58
CA SER A 454 -14.98 26.92 -3.15
C SER A 454 -15.81 26.09 -4.13
N GLY A 455 -17.09 25.83 -3.85
CA GLY A 455 -17.98 25.13 -4.78
C GLY A 455 -18.26 25.96 -6.03
N LEU A 456 -18.63 27.23 -5.89
CA LEU A 456 -18.93 28.08 -7.05
C LEU A 456 -17.71 28.28 -7.97
N ALA A 457 -16.50 28.40 -7.39
CA ALA A 457 -15.26 28.51 -8.15
C ALA A 457 -14.77 27.15 -8.70
N LEU A 458 -14.61 26.13 -7.86
CA LEU A 458 -14.05 24.84 -8.27
C LEU A 458 -15.04 24.05 -9.13
N VAL A 459 -16.26 23.82 -8.64
CA VAL A 459 -17.28 23.06 -9.39
C VAL A 459 -17.77 23.86 -10.60
N GLY A 460 -18.04 25.15 -10.42
CA GLY A 460 -18.44 26.02 -11.52
C GLY A 460 -17.36 26.16 -12.60
N GLY A 461 -16.09 26.25 -12.21
CA GLY A 461 -14.94 26.26 -13.12
C GLY A 461 -14.75 24.92 -13.83
N ALA A 462 -14.82 23.81 -13.11
CA ALA A 462 -14.68 22.46 -13.67
C ALA A 462 -15.79 22.10 -14.66
N THR A 463 -17.01 22.62 -14.44
CA THR A 463 -18.15 22.47 -15.35
C THR A 463 -18.22 23.53 -16.46
N MET A 464 -17.20 24.40 -16.55
CA MET A 464 -17.10 25.48 -17.55
C MET A 464 -18.29 26.45 -17.55
N THR A 465 -18.90 26.67 -16.39
CA THR A 465 -19.99 27.64 -16.26
C THR A 465 -19.43 29.06 -16.28
N VAL A 466 -19.98 29.92 -17.14
CA VAL A 466 -19.57 31.34 -17.24
C VAL A 466 -19.64 32.03 -15.88
N GLY A 467 -20.71 31.80 -15.12
CA GLY A 467 -20.89 32.36 -13.78
C GLY A 467 -19.82 31.94 -12.77
N GLY A 468 -19.35 30.68 -12.82
CA GLY A 468 -18.28 30.19 -11.94
C GLY A 468 -16.94 30.86 -12.23
N TRP A 469 -16.60 31.04 -13.52
CA TRP A 469 -15.38 31.73 -13.95
C TRP A 469 -15.40 33.22 -13.61
N VAL A 470 -16.52 33.91 -13.88
CA VAL A 470 -16.70 35.32 -13.49
C VAL A 470 -16.56 35.47 -11.98
N PHE A 471 -17.25 34.64 -11.20
CA PHE A 471 -17.16 34.65 -9.75
C PHE A 471 -15.72 34.42 -9.26
N MET A 472 -15.01 33.43 -9.82
CA MET A 472 -13.63 33.12 -9.44
C MET A 472 -12.71 34.32 -9.69
N ILE A 473 -12.79 34.95 -10.86
CA ILE A 473 -11.96 36.13 -11.18
C ILE A 473 -12.28 37.28 -10.23
N THR A 474 -13.57 37.58 -10.03
CA THR A 474 -14.01 38.69 -9.17
C THR A 474 -13.60 38.47 -7.72
N ILE A 475 -13.76 37.26 -7.17
CA ILE A 475 -13.44 37.02 -5.77
C ILE A 475 -11.93 37.11 -5.50
N PHE A 476 -11.07 36.66 -6.42
CA PHE A 476 -9.63 36.85 -6.29
C PHE A 476 -9.26 38.34 -6.39
N ALA A 477 -9.82 39.08 -7.36
CA ALA A 477 -9.58 40.51 -7.51
C ALA A 477 -9.96 41.28 -6.22
N VAL A 478 -11.18 41.08 -5.72
CA VAL A 478 -11.65 41.72 -4.47
C VAL A 478 -10.82 41.26 -3.28
N GLY A 479 -10.43 39.98 -3.22
CA GLY A 479 -9.58 39.42 -2.18
C GLY A 479 -8.20 40.08 -2.13
N PHE A 480 -7.54 40.28 -3.27
CA PHE A 480 -6.24 40.95 -3.34
C PHE A 480 -6.33 42.43 -2.95
N VAL A 481 -7.38 43.13 -3.41
CA VAL A 481 -7.64 44.52 -2.99
C VAL A 481 -7.88 44.60 -1.48
N GLY A 482 -8.72 43.72 -0.94
CA GLY A 482 -8.99 43.64 0.49
C GLY A 482 -7.73 43.32 1.31
N ALA A 483 -6.89 42.39 0.84
CA ALA A 483 -5.61 42.07 1.48
C ALA A 483 -4.66 43.28 1.50
N TYR A 484 -4.62 44.07 0.42
CA TYR A 484 -3.84 45.30 0.39
C TYR A 484 -4.35 46.35 1.38
N LEU A 485 -5.67 46.53 1.51
CA LEU A 485 -6.26 47.46 2.47
C LEU A 485 -5.99 47.03 3.91
N LEU A 486 -6.02 45.73 4.18
CA LEU A 486 -5.78 45.13 5.50
C LEU A 486 -4.32 44.73 5.75
N ARG A 487 -3.38 45.18 4.91
CA ARG A 487 -1.95 44.78 4.99
C ARG A 487 -1.31 45.06 6.35
N ARG A 488 -1.77 46.08 7.08
CA ARG A 488 -1.31 46.43 8.43
C ARG A 488 -1.60 45.34 9.48
N LEU A 489 -2.42 44.34 9.17
CA LEU A 489 -2.64 43.16 10.03
C LEU A 489 -1.57 42.08 9.81
N TRP A 490 -0.77 42.18 8.75
CA TRP A 490 0.19 41.16 8.31
C TRP A 490 1.64 41.65 8.25
N LEU A 491 1.84 42.95 7.97
CA LEU A 491 3.07 43.71 8.16
C LEU A 491 3.19 44.13 9.62
#